data_AF-I2C5N5-F1
#
_entry.id   AF-I2C5N5-F1
#
_cell.length_a   1.000
_cell.length_b   1.000
_cell.length_c   1.000
_cell.angle_alpha   90.00
_cell.angle_beta   90.00
_cell.angle_gamma   90.00
#
_symmetry.space_group_name_H-M   'P 1'
#
loop_
_entity.id
_entity.type
_entity.pdbx_description
1 polymer ?
#
loop_
_entity_poly.entity_id
_entity_poly.type
_entity_poly.pdbx_seq_one_letter_code
_entity_poly.pdbx_strand_id
1 'polypeptide(L)'
;MTFNKTTIFRDGGLMTAKMITVWYKYDDKGNEVKLNHIEDGWVNGEYPKPLDPSFTNQEAWKKSDWERKHAYLDEQYQALSVPPANWIR
;
A
#
# COMPACT_ATOMS: atom_id res chain seq x y z
N MET A 1 -14.35 -9.86 11.10
CA MET A 1 -13.27 -9.31 10.25
C MET A 1 -11.99 -10.02 10.67
N THR A 2 -11.51 -10.96 9.87
CA THR A 2 -10.28 -11.72 10.19
C THR A 2 -9.09 -10.84 9.84
N PHE A 3 -8.26 -10.49 10.82
CA PHE A 3 -7.05 -9.72 10.55
C PHE A 3 -6.00 -10.65 9.93
N ASN A 4 -5.53 -10.33 8.72
CA ASN A 4 -4.38 -10.98 8.07
C ASN A 4 -3.07 -10.58 8.80
N LYS A 5 -2.95 -11.01 10.06
CA LYS A 5 -1.73 -10.85 10.86
C LYS A 5 -0.75 -11.97 10.49
N THR A 6 0.47 -11.58 10.15
CA THR A 6 1.61 -12.45 9.84
C THR A 6 2.67 -12.21 10.91
N THR A 7 3.45 -13.24 11.26
CA THR A 7 4.59 -13.07 12.16
C THR A 7 5.87 -12.95 11.32
N ILE A 8 6.69 -11.95 11.60
CA ILE A 8 7.95 -11.65 10.92
C ILE A 8 9.09 -11.62 11.93
N PHE A 9 10.28 -12.07 11.53
CA PHE A 9 11.47 -12.01 12.35
C PHE A 9 12.27 -10.75 12.03
N ARG A 10 12.52 -9.90 13.03
CA ARG A 10 13.36 -8.69 12.93
C ARG A 10 14.05 -8.45 14.27
N ASP A 11 15.31 -8.00 14.22
CA ASP A 11 16.14 -7.67 15.39
C ASP A 11 16.18 -8.74 16.49
N GLY A 12 16.19 -10.02 16.09
CA GLY A 12 16.28 -11.17 17.00
C GLY A 12 14.97 -11.59 17.67
N GLY A 13 13.84 -10.96 17.31
CA GLY A 13 12.52 -11.27 17.86
C GLY A 13 11.46 -11.57 16.79
N LEU A 14 10.41 -12.28 17.20
CA LEU A 14 9.16 -12.42 16.44
C LEU A 14 8.31 -11.18 16.67
N MET A 15 7.81 -10.58 15.60
CA MET A 15 6.85 -9.48 15.67
C MET A 15 5.62 -9.78 14.85
N THR A 16 4.47 -9.32 15.34
CA THR A 16 3.23 -9.35 14.58
C THR A 16 3.23 -8.20 13.58
N ALA A 17 2.86 -8.47 12.34
CA ALA A 17 2.67 -7.46 11.33
C ALA A 17 1.39 -7.72 10.54
N LYS A 18 0.79 -6.66 10.04
CA LYS A 18 -0.38 -6.70 9.18
C LYS A 18 0.06 -6.56 7.73
N MET A 19 -0.44 -7.44 6.87
CA MET A 19 -0.26 -7.24 5.43
C MET A 19 -1.02 -5.98 4.99
N ILE A 20 -0.37 -5.16 4.17
CA ILE A 20 -0.96 -3.95 3.59
C ILE A 20 -0.70 -3.90 2.09
N THR A 21 -1.53 -3.12 1.39
CA THR A 21 -1.28 -2.70 0.01
C THR A 21 -0.70 -1.30 0.05
N VAL A 22 0.43 -1.09 -0.63
CA VAL A 22 0.97 0.24 -0.88
C VAL A 22 0.68 0.64 -2.33
N TRP A 23 0.20 1.86 -2.51
CA TRP A 23 -0.15 2.43 -3.80
C TRP A 23 0.83 3.52 -4.19
N TYR A 24 1.37 3.35 -5.38
CA TYR A 24 2.28 4.27 -6.02
C TYR A 24 1.56 5.02 -7.14
N LYS A 25 1.66 6.35 -7.10
CA LYS A 25 1.13 7.21 -8.15
C LYS A 25 2.26 7.65 -9.08
N TYR A 26 1.99 7.63 -10.38
CA TYR A 26 2.82 8.24 -11.40
C TYR A 26 2.36 9.67 -11.65
N ASP A 27 3.30 10.60 -11.87
CA ASP A 27 2.93 11.91 -12.39
C ASP A 27 2.34 11.79 -13.81
N ASP A 28 1.65 12.83 -14.27
CA ASP A 28 0.98 12.86 -15.57
C ASP A 28 1.96 12.69 -16.77
N LYS A 29 3.27 12.69 -16.50
CA LYS A 29 4.34 12.51 -17.47
C LYS A 29 5.04 11.14 -17.34
N GLY A 30 4.59 10.29 -16.42
CA GLY A 30 5.14 8.97 -16.13
C GLY A 30 6.54 8.98 -15.49
N ASN A 31 7.01 10.11 -14.97
CA ASN A 31 8.43 10.29 -14.61
C ASN A 31 8.74 10.03 -13.13
N GLU A 32 7.87 10.46 -12.23
CA GLU A 32 8.08 10.26 -10.79
C GLU A 32 7.04 9.34 -10.19
N VAL A 33 7.54 8.28 -9.55
CA VAL A 33 6.72 7.35 -8.80
C VAL A 33 6.85 7.65 -7.31
N LYS A 34 5.76 8.00 -6.66
CA LYS A 34 5.73 8.30 -5.22
C LYS A 34 4.71 7.45 -4.50
N LEU A 35 5.09 6.94 -3.33
CA LEU A 35 4.15 6.32 -2.41
C LEU A 35 3.10 7.37 -2.04
N ASN A 36 1.83 7.05 -2.28
CA ASN A 36 0.74 8.00 -2.15
C ASN A 36 -0.33 7.53 -1.16
N HIS A 37 -0.60 6.22 -1.12
CA HIS A 37 -1.67 5.67 -0.32
C HIS A 37 -1.34 4.27 0.22
N ILE A 38 -1.98 3.89 1.33
CA ILE A 38 -1.88 2.55 1.92
C ILE A 38 -3.28 2.02 2.23
N GLU A 39 -3.51 0.72 2.05
CA GLU A 39 -4.75 0.04 2.40
C GLU A 39 -4.49 -1.23 3.21
N ASP A 40 -5.47 -1.60 4.01
CA ASP A 40 -5.41 -2.82 4.83
C ASP A 40 -5.56 -4.09 3.98
N GLY A 41 -4.64 -5.05 4.19
CA GLY A 41 -4.63 -6.30 3.45
C GLY A 41 -4.19 -6.14 2.00
N TRP A 42 -4.40 -7.19 1.21
CA TRP A 42 -4.22 -7.14 -0.23
C TRP A 42 -5.55 -6.81 -0.92
N VAL A 43 -5.62 -5.64 -1.57
CA VAL A 43 -6.85 -5.18 -2.23
C VAL A 43 -6.83 -5.50 -3.71
N ASN A 44 -7.91 -6.07 -4.23
CA ASN A 44 -8.07 -6.39 -5.66
C ASN A 44 -8.79 -5.27 -6.41
N GLY A 45 -8.19 -4.08 -6.41
CA GLY A 45 -8.66 -2.91 -7.13
C GLY A 45 -7.65 -2.44 -8.16
N GLU A 46 -8.09 -1.54 -9.04
CA GLU A 46 -7.25 -0.87 -10.04
C GLU A 46 -6.69 0.47 -9.54
N TYR A 47 -7.33 1.08 -8.54
CA TYR A 47 -6.96 2.35 -7.93
C TYR A 47 -7.31 2.34 -6.44
N PRO A 48 -6.66 3.19 -5.61
CA PRO A 48 -6.90 3.23 -4.19
C PRO A 48 -8.33 3.64 -3.81
N LYS A 49 -8.80 3.14 -2.67
CA LYS A 49 -10.07 3.56 -2.06
C LYS A 49 -9.83 4.37 -0.79
N PRO A 50 -10.78 5.21 -0.37
CA PRO A 50 -10.70 5.86 0.93
C PRO A 50 -10.57 4.81 2.04
N LEU A 51 -9.73 5.11 3.04
CA LEU A 51 -9.55 4.25 4.21
C LEU A 51 -10.86 3.99 4.95
N ASP A 52 -11.73 5.00 4.99
CA ASP A 52 -13.05 4.92 5.59
C ASP A 52 -14.12 5.08 4.49
N PRO A 53 -15.04 4.10 4.33
CA PRO A 53 -16.09 4.13 3.30
C PRO A 53 -17.09 5.29 3.41
N SER A 54 -17.14 6.00 4.54
CA SER A 54 -17.95 7.20 4.71
C SER A 54 -17.45 8.39 3.88
N PHE A 55 -16.19 8.35 3.43
CA PHE A 55 -15.63 9.34 2.51
C PHE A 55 -15.90 8.96 1.06
N THR A 56 -16.27 9.94 0.26
CA THR A 56 -16.36 9.80 -1.21
C THR A 56 -14.96 9.57 -1.80
N ASN A 57 -14.83 8.62 -2.73
CA ASN A 57 -13.57 8.42 -3.44
C ASN A 57 -13.25 9.63 -4.33
N GLN A 58 -11.97 9.96 -4.47
CA GLN A 58 -11.52 11.08 -5.27
C GLN A 58 -11.63 10.72 -6.76
N GLU A 59 -12.44 11.47 -7.52
CA GLU A 59 -12.61 11.24 -8.96
C GLU A 59 -11.29 11.34 -9.74
N ALA A 60 -10.33 12.13 -9.24
CA ALA A 60 -9.00 12.24 -9.84
C ALA A 60 -8.18 10.94 -9.74
N TRP A 61 -8.42 10.10 -8.72
CA TRP A 61 -7.69 8.84 -8.55
C TRP A 61 -8.07 7.84 -9.64
N LYS A 62 -9.33 7.82 -10.08
CA LYS A 62 -9.80 6.96 -11.19
C LYS A 62 -9.12 7.27 -12.53
N LYS A 63 -8.57 8.47 -12.68
CA LYS A 63 -7.95 8.97 -13.92
C LYS A 63 -6.42 8.86 -13.91
N SER A 64 -5.84 8.37 -12.81
CA SER A 64 -4.38 8.27 -12.65
C SER A 64 -3.93 6.84 -12.89
N ASP A 65 -2.67 6.68 -13.32
CA ASP A 65 -2.02 5.39 -13.36
C ASP A 65 -1.48 5.01 -11.98
N TRP A 66 -1.78 3.78 -11.55
CA TRP A 66 -1.46 3.27 -10.23
C TRP A 66 -0.69 1.95 -10.33
N GLU A 67 0.32 1.81 -9.47
CA GLU A 67 0.95 0.52 -9.20
C GLU A 67 0.73 0.15 -7.73
N ARG A 68 0.23 -1.07 -7.50
CA ARG A 68 0.07 -1.63 -6.15
C ARG A 68 1.14 -2.66 -5.85
N LYS A 69 1.67 -2.62 -4.63
CA LYS A 69 2.62 -3.63 -4.13
C LYS A 69 2.23 -4.09 -2.73
N HIS A 70 2.67 -5.27 -2.34
CA HIS A 70 2.50 -5.75 -0.97
C HIS A 70 3.58 -5.15 -0.07
N ALA A 71 3.20 -4.84 1.18
CA ALA A 71 4.12 -4.52 2.26
C ALA A 71 3.53 -5.00 3.59
N TYR A 72 4.24 -4.76 4.69
CA TYR A 72 3.78 -5.11 6.03
C TYR A 72 3.83 -3.90 6.94
N LEU A 73 2.89 -3.81 7.88
CA LEU A 73 2.84 -2.78 8.91
C LEU A 73 3.03 -3.44 10.27
N ASP A 74 4.06 -3.07 11.02
CA ASP A 74 4.27 -3.61 12.37
C ASP A 74 3.37 -2.95 13.43
N GLU A 75 3.47 -3.43 14.67
CA GLU A 75 2.67 -2.92 15.79
C GLU A 75 3.01 -1.48 16.19
N GLN A 76 4.15 -0.95 15.70
CA GLN A 76 4.55 0.45 15.88
C GLN A 76 4.16 1.31 14.67
N TYR A 77 3.35 0.79 13.75
CA TYR A 77 2.93 1.46 12.52
C TYR A 77 4.08 1.80 11.58
N GLN A 78 5.19 1.06 11.64
CA GLN A 78 6.27 1.18 10.65
C GLN A 78 5.99 0.26 9.47
N ALA A 79 6.11 0.82 8.26
CA ALA A 79 6.00 0.04 7.03
C ALA A 79 7.32 -0.72 6.78
N LEU A 80 7.22 -2.03 6.62
CA LEU A 80 8.31 -2.97 6.43
C LEU A 80 8.23 -3.61 5.05
N SER A 81 9.40 -3.96 4.50
CA SER A 81 9.53 -4.57 3.18
C SER A 81 8.84 -3.78 2.09
N VAL A 82 8.79 -2.45 2.20
CA VAL A 82 8.18 -1.56 1.20
C VAL A 82 9.02 -1.63 -0.07
N PRO A 83 8.54 -2.29 -1.14
CA PRO A 83 9.34 -2.47 -2.34
C PRO A 83 9.44 -1.13 -3.08
N PRO A 84 10.61 -0.79 -3.65
CA PRO A 84 10.74 0.41 -4.46
C PRO A 84 9.80 0.36 -5.67
N ALA A 85 9.36 1.52 -6.11
CA ALA A 85 8.69 1.65 -7.40
C ALA A 85 9.68 1.32 -8.53
N ASN A 86 9.28 0.44 -9.45
CA ASN A 86 10.11 0.01 -10.56
C ASN A 86 9.20 -0.08 -11.78
N TRP A 87 9.43 0.77 -12.77
CA TRP A 87 8.70 0.71 -14.03
C TRP A 87 9.64 0.25 -15.14
N ILE A 88 9.24 -0.78 -15.87
CA ILE A 88 9.89 -1.21 -17.12
C ILE A 88 9.06 -0.59 -18.24
N ARG A 89 9.68 0.32 -19.00
CA ARG A 89 9.07 1.03 -20.12
C ARG A 89 8.89 0.12 -21.34
#